data_AF-A0A7S1KDJ5-F1
#
_entry.id   AF-A0A7S1KDJ5-F1
#
_cell.length_a   1.000
_cell.length_b   1.000
_cell.length_c   1.000
_cell.angle_alpha   90.00
_cell.angle_beta   90.00
_cell.angle_gamma   90.00
#
_symmetry.space_group_name_H-M   'P 1'
#
loop_
_entity.id
_entity.type
_entity.pdbx_description
1 polymer ?
#
loop_
_entity_poly.entity_id
_entity_poly.type
_entity_poly.pdbx_seq_one_letter_code
_entity_poly.pdbx_strand_id
1 'polypeptide(L)'
;MRIRWRNKTLTERGAKLMEEAVRYVEDKIRQEAHDAIMKDEKPPEPPHLPTVINDRLFPHCIAVAVVPNAGEGSCFRGMECAQIETMGKVYNVALVLRPEP
;
A
#
# COMPACT_ATOMS: atom_id res chain seq x y z
N MET A 1 9.26 -8.25 -6.87
CA MET A 1 9.65 -7.22 -5.89
C MET A 1 9.14 -5.88 -6.40
N ARG A 2 8.17 -5.25 -5.71
CA ARG A 2 7.48 -4.01 -6.13
C ARG A 2 7.88 -2.78 -5.30
N ILE A 3 8.76 -2.98 -4.31
CA ILE A 3 9.40 -1.91 -3.57
C ILE A 3 10.53 -1.36 -4.45
N ARG A 4 10.40 -0.11 -4.88
CA ARG A 4 11.39 0.59 -5.72
C ARG A 4 12.51 1.20 -4.89
N TRP A 5 12.17 1.62 -3.67
CA TRP A 5 13.09 2.26 -2.73
C TRP A 5 12.60 2.01 -1.30
N ARG A 6 13.52 1.96 -0.35
CA ARG A 6 13.22 1.92 1.10
C ARG A 6 14.24 2.70 1.89
N ASN A 7 13.83 3.29 3.02
CA ASN A 7 14.76 3.91 3.94
C ASN A 7 15.51 2.86 4.78
N LYS A 8 16.58 3.29 5.46
CA LYS A 8 17.42 2.40 6.28
C LYS A 8 16.69 1.85 7.51
N THR A 9 15.58 2.45 7.92
CA THR A 9 14.82 2.06 9.10
C THR A 9 13.70 1.08 8.78
N LEU A 10 13.37 0.83 7.51
CA LEU A 10 12.35 -0.15 7.13
C LEU A 10 12.77 -1.56 7.56
N THR A 11 12.01 -2.13 8.50
CA THR A 11 12.18 -3.48 9.00
C THR A 11 11.66 -4.50 7.98
N GLU A 12 12.08 -5.77 8.13
CA GLU A 12 11.53 -6.86 7.31
C GLU A 12 10.03 -7.03 7.51
N ARG A 13 9.55 -6.88 8.75
CA ARG A 13 8.13 -6.91 9.09
C ARG A 13 7.36 -5.81 8.38
N GLY A 14 7.84 -4.57 8.45
CA GLY A 14 7.25 -3.42 7.75
C GLY A 14 7.21 -3.64 6.24
N ALA A 15 8.31 -4.10 5.65
CA ALA A 15 8.38 -4.41 4.22
C ALA A 15 7.37 -5.49 3.81
N LYS A 16 7.27 -6.58 4.57
CA LYS A 16 6.32 -7.67 4.31
C LYS A 16 4.86 -7.18 4.35
N LEU A 17 4.51 -6.38 5.35
CA LEU A 17 3.17 -5.79 5.45
C LEU A 17 2.84 -4.89 4.26
N MET A 18 3.80 -4.07 3.80
CA MET A 18 3.63 -3.25 2.61
C MET A 18 3.42 -4.10 1.34
N GLU A 19 4.18 -5.18 1.18
CA GLU A 19 4.01 -6.10 0.05
C GLU A 19 2.66 -6.84 0.08
N GLU A 20 2.22 -7.28 1.25
CA GLU A 20 0.90 -7.88 1.44
C GLU A 20 -0.23 -6.89 1.14
N ALA A 21 -0.07 -5.62 1.54
CA ALA A 21 -1.04 -4.58 1.24
C ALA A 21 -1.14 -4.31 -0.27
N VAL A 22 -0.01 -4.26 -0.98
CA VAL A 22 0.01 -4.13 -2.44
C VAL A 22 -0.68 -5.31 -3.12
N ARG A 23 -0.37 -6.53 -2.70
CA ARG A 23 -0.98 -7.74 -3.26
C ARG A 23 -2.49 -7.74 -3.06
N TYR A 24 -2.94 -7.40 -1.85
CA TYR A 24 -4.36 -7.30 -1.52
C TYR A 24 -5.10 -6.30 -2.43
N VAL A 25 -4.52 -5.12 -2.65
CA VAL A 25 -5.11 -4.09 -3.53
C VAL A 25 -5.31 -4.63 -4.95
N GLU A 26 -4.30 -5.30 -5.49
CA GLU A 26 -4.34 -5.81 -6.87
C GLU A 26 -5.31 -6.96 -7.04
N ASP A 27 -5.34 -7.88 -6.08
CA ASP A 27 -6.26 -9.00 -6.09
C ASP A 27 -7.70 -8.51 -5.90
N LYS A 28 -7.93 -7.51 -5.03
CA LYS A 28 -9.24 -6.89 -4.84
C LYS A 28 -9.76 -6.25 -6.14
N ILE A 29 -8.94 -5.45 -6.81
CA ILE A 29 -9.33 -4.79 -8.07
C ILE A 29 -9.57 -5.84 -9.17
N ARG A 30 -8.73 -6.87 -9.24
CA ARG A 30 -8.91 -7.96 -10.20
C ARG A 30 -10.21 -8.71 -9.95
N GLN A 31 -10.54 -8.99 -8.68
CA GLN A 31 -11.77 -9.66 -8.30
C GLN A 31 -13.00 -8.81 -8.60
N GLU A 32 -12.99 -7.51 -8.25
CA GLU A 32 -14.09 -6.59 -8.53
C GLU A 32 -14.35 -6.45 -10.04
N ALA A 33 -13.30 -6.40 -10.85
CA ALA A 33 -13.42 -6.40 -12.31
C ALA A 33 -13.97 -7.73 -12.84
N HIS A 34 -13.50 -8.87 -12.30
CA HIS A 34 -13.99 -10.19 -12.68
C HIS A 34 -15.47 -10.38 -12.32
N ASP A 35 -15.87 -9.98 -11.12
CA ASP A 35 -17.26 -10.10 -10.64
C ASP A 35 -18.21 -9.24 -11.48
N ALA A 36 -17.80 -8.04 -11.87
CA ALA A 36 -18.58 -7.18 -12.77
C ALA A 36 -18.79 -7.84 -14.14
N ILE A 37 -17.74 -8.44 -14.71
CA ILE A 37 -17.83 -9.19 -15.98
C ILE A 37 -18.80 -10.39 -15.84
N MET A 38 -18.71 -11.15 -14.75
CA MET A 38 -19.56 -12.32 -14.52
C MET A 38 -21.03 -11.96 -14.31
N LYS A 39 -21.33 -10.73 -13.87
CA LYS A 39 -22.70 -10.23 -13.65
C LYS A 39 -23.25 -9.42 -14.81
N ASP A 40 -22.49 -9.25 -15.91
CA ASP A 40 -22.81 -8.32 -17.01
C ASP A 40 -23.09 -6.89 -16.50
N GLU A 41 -22.37 -6.50 -15.45
CA GLU A 41 -22.44 -5.18 -14.83
C GLU A 41 -21.29 -4.30 -15.31
N LYS A 42 -21.52 -2.98 -15.32
CA LYS A 42 -20.43 -2.03 -15.56
C LYS A 42 -19.37 -2.21 -14.45
N PRO A 43 -18.06 -2.27 -14.79
CA PRO A 43 -17.01 -2.32 -13.79
C PRO A 43 -17.14 -1.16 -12.78
N PRO A 44 -16.97 -1.41 -11.48
CA PRO A 44 -17.02 -0.36 -10.47
C PRO A 44 -15.90 0.66 -10.74
N GLU A 45 -16.12 1.89 -10.26
CA GLU A 45 -15.06 2.89 -10.29
C GLU A 45 -13.83 2.40 -9.50
N PRO A 46 -12.61 2.60 -10.02
CA PRO A 46 -11.42 2.12 -9.36
C PRO A 46 -11.29 2.77 -7.97
N PRO A 47 -11.00 1.99 -6.92
CA PRO A 47 -10.95 2.52 -5.57
C PRO A 47 -9.80 3.51 -5.40
N HIS A 48 -9.95 4.43 -4.44
CA HIS A 48 -8.87 5.32 -4.06
C HIS A 48 -7.73 4.54 -3.38
N LEU A 49 -6.71 4.18 -4.16
CA LEU A 49 -5.63 3.27 -3.75
C LEU A 49 -4.94 3.65 -2.43
N PRO A 50 -4.63 4.94 -2.15
CA PRO A 50 -4.07 5.32 -0.85
C PRO A 50 -4.92 4.90 0.34
N THR A 51 -6.24 5.01 0.22
CA THR A 51 -7.19 4.60 1.27
C THR A 51 -7.15 3.09 1.46
N VAL A 52 -7.20 2.30 0.38
CA VAL A 52 -7.18 0.83 0.48
C VAL A 52 -5.88 0.32 1.08
N ILE A 53 -4.73 0.91 0.69
CA ILE A 53 -3.42 0.57 1.26
C ILE A 53 -3.38 0.92 2.76
N ASN A 54 -3.85 2.12 3.12
CA ASN A 54 -3.92 2.56 4.50
C ASN A 54 -4.76 1.61 5.35
N ASP A 55 -5.99 1.30 4.92
CA ASP A 55 -6.92 0.47 5.67
C ASP A 55 -6.39 -0.94 5.89
N ARG A 56 -5.61 -1.47 4.93
CA ARG A 56 -4.98 -2.78 5.05
C ARG A 56 -3.80 -2.79 6.05
N LEU A 57 -3.06 -1.69 6.16
CA LEU A 57 -1.88 -1.55 7.03
C LEU A 57 -2.23 -1.09 8.45
N PHE A 58 -3.25 -0.26 8.59
CA PHE A 58 -3.63 0.41 9.85
C PHE A 58 -3.83 -0.55 11.04
N PRO A 59 -4.40 -1.76 10.88
CA PRO A 59 -4.52 -2.72 12.00
C PRO A 59 -3.18 -3.12 12.64
N HIS A 60 -2.08 -3.04 11.89
CA HIS A 60 -0.74 -3.42 12.34
C HIS A 60 0.11 -2.22 12.79
N CYS A 61 -0.40 -1.01 12.60
CA CYS A 61 0.37 0.23 12.73
C CYS A 61 -0.28 1.19 13.75
N ILE A 62 0.56 1.99 14.40
CA ILE A 62 0.13 3.15 15.19
C ILE A 62 -0.28 4.27 14.24
N ALA A 63 0.50 4.47 13.17
CA ALA A 63 0.27 5.47 12.14
C ALA A 63 0.66 4.92 10.78
N VAL A 64 -0.09 5.32 9.76
CA VAL A 64 0.19 5.02 8.34
C VAL A 64 -0.03 6.30 7.55
N ALA A 65 0.85 6.56 6.60
CA ALA A 65 0.68 7.59 5.59
C ALA A 65 0.94 6.99 4.22
N VAL A 66 -0.01 7.21 3.30
CA VAL A 66 0.11 6.79 1.90
C VAL A 66 -0.11 8.00 1.03
N VAL A 67 0.90 8.40 0.27
CA VAL A 67 0.83 9.58 -0.59
C VAL A 67 1.32 9.25 -2.00
N PRO A 68 0.81 9.93 -3.05
CA PRO A 68 1.37 9.83 -4.39
C PRO A 68 2.88 10.10 -4.41
N ASN A 69 3.57 9.62 -5.44
CA ASN A 69 5.01 9.82 -5.57
C ASN A 69 5.37 11.32 -5.55
N ALA A 70 6.09 11.74 -4.51
CA ALA A 70 6.62 13.09 -4.31
C ALA A 70 8.16 13.12 -4.33
N GLY A 71 8.80 12.09 -4.90
CA GLY A 71 10.26 11.89 -4.88
C GLY A 71 10.71 10.82 -3.86
N GLU A 72 11.94 10.32 -4.05
CA GLU A 72 12.61 9.42 -3.10
C GLU A 72 12.86 10.13 -1.76
N GLY A 73 12.65 9.44 -0.64
CA GLY A 73 12.94 10.02 0.68
C GLY A 73 11.97 11.11 1.14
N SER A 74 10.71 11.05 0.70
CA SER A 74 9.61 11.89 1.21
C SER A 74 9.65 12.08 2.74
N CYS A 75 9.23 13.26 3.21
CA CYS A 75 9.48 13.91 4.51
C CYS A 75 9.08 13.18 5.81
N PHE A 76 8.90 11.87 5.78
CA PHE A 76 8.46 11.04 6.90
C PHE A 76 9.63 10.68 7.82
N ARG A 77 10.10 11.68 8.58
CA ARG A 77 11.15 11.48 9.59
C ARG A 77 10.62 10.61 10.73
N GLY A 78 11.42 9.63 11.15
CA GLY A 78 11.08 8.74 12.27
C GLY A 78 10.11 7.61 11.93
N MET A 79 9.75 7.44 10.64
CA MET A 79 8.86 6.37 10.18
C MET A 79 9.62 5.35 9.32
N GLU A 80 9.11 4.14 9.24
CA GLU A 80 9.56 3.14 8.27
C GLU A 80 8.94 3.47 6.91
N CYS A 81 9.77 3.65 5.88
CA CYS A 81 9.30 4.21 4.60
C CYS A 81 9.74 3.37 3.41
N ALA A 82 8.85 3.21 2.44
CA ALA A 82 9.13 2.63 1.15
C ALA A 82 8.39 3.35 0.01
N GLN A 83 8.93 3.24 -1.18
CA GLN A 83 8.19 3.48 -2.41
C GLN A 83 7.70 2.16 -2.97
N ILE A 84 6.38 2.04 -3.14
CA ILE A 84 5.73 0.88 -3.71
C ILE A 84 5.12 1.23 -5.07
N GLU A 85 5.19 0.28 -6.00
CA GLU A 85 4.50 0.37 -7.28
C GLU A 85 3.34 -0.61 -7.35
N THR A 86 2.14 -0.08 -7.62
CA THR A 86 0.93 -0.89 -7.81
C THR A 86 0.03 -0.26 -8.86
N MET A 87 -0.58 -1.08 -9.71
CA MET A 87 -1.47 -0.64 -10.79
C MET A 87 -0.86 0.48 -11.67
N GLY A 88 0.45 0.39 -11.96
CA GLY A 88 1.19 1.38 -12.75
C GLY A 88 1.42 2.75 -12.07
N LYS A 89 1.10 2.87 -10.78
CA LYS A 89 1.29 4.08 -9.98
C LYS A 89 2.29 3.83 -8.86
N VAL A 90 3.08 4.86 -8.54
CA VAL A 90 4.07 4.82 -7.46
C VAL A 90 3.55 5.63 -6.27
N TYR A 91 3.65 5.05 -5.08
CA TYR A 91 3.26 5.68 -3.83
C TYR A 91 4.40 5.65 -2.82
N ASN A 92 4.52 6.71 -2.03
CA ASN A 92 5.30 6.68 -0.81
C ASN A 92 4.40 6.16 0.31
N VAL A 93 4.86 5.11 1.00
CA VAL A 93 4.21 4.56 2.19
C VAL A 93 5.14 4.73 3.36
N ALA A 94 4.64 5.37 4.41
CA ALA A 94 5.32 5.51 5.68
C ALA A 94 4.45 4.89 6.78
N LEU A 95 5.06 4.12 7.67
CA LEU A 95 4.35 3.49 8.78
C LEU A 95 5.16 3.55 10.09
N VAL A 96 4.42 3.49 11.19
CA VAL A 96 4.96 3.23 12.54
C VAL A 96 4.27 1.97 13.02
N LEU A 97 5.01 0.86 13.15
CA LEU A 97 4.45 -0.41 13.59
C LEU A 97 3.98 -0.34 15.04
N ARG A 98 2.93 -1.10 15.37
CA ARG A 98 2.61 -1.39 16.76
C ARG A 98 3.68 -2.31 17.36
N PRO A 99 4.06 -2.12 18.62
CA PRO A 99 4.90 -3.07 19.35
C PRO A 99 4.29 -4.47 19.26
N GLU A 100 5.14 -5.48 19.09
CA GLU A 100 4.68 -6.86 19.28
C GLU A 100 4.48 -7.12 20.78
N PRO A 101 3.43 -7.88 21.17
CA PRO A 101 3.25 -8.31 22.56
C PRO A 101 4.42 -9.17 23.06
#